data_AF-A0A935KVG1-F1
#
_entry.id   AF-A0A935KVG1-F1
#
_cell.length_a   1.000
_cell.length_b   1.000
_cell.length_c   1.000
_cell.angle_alpha   90.00
_cell.angle_beta   90.00
_cell.angle_gamma   90.00
#
_symmetry.space_group_name_H-M   'P 1'
#
loop_
_entity.id
_entity.type
_entity.pdbx_description
1 polymer ?
#
loop_
_entity_poly.entity_id
_entity_poly.type
_entity_poly.pdbx_seq_one_letter_code
_entity_poly.pdbx_strand_id
1 'polypeptide(L)'
;MLLPPRIALASLPPTICSAILKKTAASKRGTLPRAADYAKSFRKDWARLSESGRFDMNRLKEAMLLLVANDGPLGPEWKDHPLTGGDWIGHRECHIGGDFLLAYKLIDDCKPGQVIFVRAGTHSELFG
;
A
#
# COMPACT_ATOMS: atom_id res chain seq x y z
N MET A 1 26.00 -33.96 -65.87
CA MET A 1 24.73 -33.39 -65.38
C MET A 1 24.33 -34.10 -64.10
N LEU A 2 24.60 -33.51 -62.93
CA LEU A 2 23.95 -33.84 -61.66
C LEU A 2 23.77 -32.51 -60.92
N LEU A 3 22.52 -32.14 -60.64
CA LEU A 3 22.17 -30.94 -59.88
C LEU A 3 22.61 -31.07 -58.42
N PRO A 4 23.00 -29.98 -57.74
CA PRO A 4 23.18 -29.97 -56.29
C PRO A 4 21.83 -30.01 -55.54
N PRO A 5 21.79 -30.49 -54.29
CA PRO A 5 20.56 -30.61 -53.51
C PRO A 5 20.06 -29.23 -53.05
N ARG A 6 18.74 -29.03 -53.14
CA ARG A 6 18.04 -27.86 -52.60
C ARG A 6 18.11 -27.86 -51.07
N ILE A 7 18.75 -26.85 -50.50
CA ILE A 7 18.68 -26.53 -49.07
C ILE A 7 17.26 -26.04 -48.77
N ALA A 8 16.54 -26.73 -47.89
CA ALA A 8 15.24 -26.29 -47.40
C ALA A 8 15.45 -25.13 -46.40
N LEU A 9 14.92 -23.96 -46.75
CA LEU A 9 14.90 -22.80 -45.88
C LEU A 9 13.91 -23.08 -44.72
N ALA A 10 14.42 -23.35 -43.53
CA ALA A 10 13.61 -23.48 -42.33
C ALA A 10 12.94 -22.12 -42.02
N SER A 11 11.61 -22.10 -41.93
CA SER A 11 10.85 -20.91 -41.54
C SER A 11 11.17 -20.54 -40.10
N LEU A 12 11.76 -19.37 -39.88
CA LEU A 12 11.87 -18.76 -38.55
C LEU A 12 10.46 -18.51 -38.00
N PRO A 13 10.19 -18.75 -36.71
CA PRO A 13 8.90 -18.40 -36.11
C PRO A 13 8.69 -16.88 -36.15
N PRO A 14 7.46 -16.40 -36.39
CA PRO A 14 7.19 -14.97 -36.39
C PRO A 14 7.52 -14.38 -35.03
N THR A 15 8.34 -13.33 -35.06
CA THR A 15 8.67 -12.44 -33.95
C THR A 15 7.39 -12.15 -33.16
N ILE A 16 7.42 -12.37 -31.83
CA ILE A 16 6.35 -11.92 -30.94
C ILE A 16 6.32 -10.40 -31.02
N CYS A 17 5.48 -9.88 -31.91
CA CYS A 17 5.09 -8.48 -31.91
C CYS A 17 4.51 -8.20 -30.53
N SER A 18 5.24 -7.41 -29.74
CA SER A 18 4.77 -6.84 -28.47
C SER A 18 3.51 -6.02 -28.78
N ALA A 19 2.35 -6.65 -28.67
CA ALA A 19 1.08 -5.97 -28.82
C ALA A 19 0.94 -5.03 -27.61
N ILE A 20 1.12 -3.74 -27.86
CA ILE A 20 0.76 -2.69 -26.90
C ILE A 20 -0.77 -2.79 -26.75
N LEU A 21 -1.23 -3.55 -25.76
CA LEU A 21 -2.64 -3.64 -25.41
C LEU A 21 -3.12 -2.23 -25.03
N LYS A 22 -3.94 -1.63 -25.90
CA LYS A 22 -4.56 -0.33 -25.61
C LYS A 22 -5.49 -0.51 -24.41
N LYS A 23 -5.10 0.08 -23.28
CA LYS A 23 -5.89 0.08 -22.03
C LYS A 23 -7.29 0.67 -22.30
N THR A 24 -8.35 -0.07 -21.97
CA THR A 24 -9.74 0.35 -22.21
C THR A 24 -10.12 1.55 -21.36
N ALA A 25 -11.13 2.33 -21.77
CA ALA A 25 -11.61 3.47 -20.98
C ALA A 25 -12.08 3.06 -19.56
N ALA A 26 -12.65 1.86 -19.42
CA ALA A 26 -13.01 1.30 -18.11
C ALA A 26 -11.79 1.07 -17.23
N SER A 27 -10.69 0.55 -17.80
CA SER A 27 -9.41 0.32 -17.10
C SER A 27 -8.64 1.61 -16.76
N LYS A 28 -9.13 2.77 -17.21
CA LYS A 28 -8.62 4.10 -16.87
C LYS A 28 -9.46 4.81 -15.78
N ARG A 29 -10.61 4.26 -15.40
CA ARG A 29 -11.43 4.82 -14.32
C ARG A 29 -10.82 4.39 -12.99
N GLY A 30 -10.57 5.36 -12.10
CA GLY A 30 -10.15 5.12 -10.72
C GLY A 30 -11.31 5.33 -9.76
N THR A 31 -11.18 4.78 -8.56
CA THR A 31 -12.06 5.10 -7.44
C THR A 31 -11.55 6.38 -6.78
N LEU A 32 -12.46 7.18 -6.21
CA LEU A 32 -12.06 8.32 -5.41
C LEU A 32 -11.34 7.82 -4.14
N PRO A 33 -10.12 8.30 -3.83
CA PRO A 33 -9.40 7.90 -2.62
C PRO A 33 -10.18 8.24 -1.35
N ARG A 34 -9.84 7.56 -0.25
CA ARG A 34 -10.39 7.91 1.07
C ARG A 34 -9.99 9.34 1.45
N ALA A 35 -10.87 10.01 2.18
CA ALA A 35 -10.46 11.20 2.93
C ALA A 35 -9.45 10.79 4.01
N ALA A 36 -8.48 11.66 4.28
CA ALA A 36 -7.46 11.43 5.31
C ALA A 36 -7.56 12.51 6.39
N ASP A 37 -7.56 12.09 7.66
CA ASP A 37 -7.45 12.99 8.79
C ASP A 37 -6.41 12.48 9.81
N TYR A 38 -5.98 13.36 10.70
CA TYR A 38 -4.90 13.12 11.65
C TYR A 38 -5.33 13.54 13.06
N ALA A 39 -5.30 12.60 14.00
CA ALA A 39 -5.46 12.92 15.40
C ALA A 39 -4.37 13.89 15.88
N LYS A 40 -4.69 14.71 16.89
CA LYS A 40 -3.71 15.63 17.49
C LYS A 40 -2.49 14.90 18.05
N SER A 41 -2.70 13.71 18.60
CA SER A 41 -1.65 12.82 19.10
C SER A 41 -0.72 12.36 17.97
N PHE A 42 -1.27 11.92 16.83
CA PHE A 42 -0.49 11.51 15.67
C PHE A 42 0.44 12.61 15.17
N ARG A 43 -0.01 13.87 15.15
CA ARG A 43 0.84 15.00 14.73
C ARG A 43 2.05 15.20 15.65
N LYS A 44 1.88 14.97 16.96
CA LYS A 44 2.97 15.02 17.93
C LYS A 44 3.91 13.83 17.77
N ASP A 45 3.36 12.63 17.56
CA ASP A 45 4.15 11.43 17.27
C ASP A 45 5.00 11.64 16.02
N TRP A 46 4.41 12.13 14.94
CA TRP A 46 5.13 12.40 13.69
C TRP A 46 6.37 13.28 13.89
N ALA A 47 6.21 14.41 14.59
CA ALA A 47 7.32 15.33 14.86
C ALA A 47 8.42 14.64 15.68
N ARG A 48 8.04 14.05 16.81
CA ARG A 48 8.96 13.35 17.72
C ARG A 48 9.72 12.20 17.03
N LEU A 49 9.02 11.38 16.25
CA LEU A 49 9.60 10.24 15.55
C LEU A 49 10.55 10.70 14.43
N SER A 50 10.16 11.74 13.68
CA SER A 50 11.00 12.34 12.63
C SER A 50 12.28 12.92 13.20
N GLU A 51 12.18 13.65 14.31
CA GLU A 51 13.33 14.28 14.99
C GLU A 51 14.29 13.24 15.60
N SER A 52 13.78 12.07 15.99
CA SER A 52 14.61 11.01 16.58
C SER A 52 15.62 10.40 15.60
N GLY A 53 15.31 10.41 14.30
CA GLY A 53 16.10 9.74 13.25
C GLY A 53 16.16 8.21 13.35
N ARG A 54 15.41 7.59 14.27
CA ARG A 54 15.44 6.13 14.53
C ARG A 54 14.45 5.33 13.68
N PHE A 55 13.46 6.01 13.12
CA PHE A 55 12.33 5.40 12.45
C PHE A 55 12.31 5.76 10.97
N ASP A 56 11.94 4.79 10.13
CA ASP A 56 11.76 5.03 8.70
C ASP A 56 10.41 5.72 8.44
N MET A 57 10.42 7.05 8.48
CA MET A 57 9.24 7.88 8.25
C MET A 57 8.73 7.80 6.80
N ASN A 58 9.58 7.42 5.83
CA ASN A 58 9.15 7.24 4.45
C ASN A 58 8.30 5.98 4.32
N ARG A 59 8.70 4.91 4.99
CA ARG A 59 7.91 3.67 5.06
C ARG A 59 6.59 3.86 5.81
N LEU A 60 6.57 4.68 6.86
CA LEU A 60 5.30 5.08 7.50
C LEU A 60 4.40 5.80 6.48
N LYS A 61 4.94 6.77 5.74
CA LYS A 61 4.20 7.52 4.71
C LYS A 61 3.68 6.62 3.60
N GLU A 62 4.44 5.60 3.21
CA GLU A 62 4.01 4.59 2.24
C GLU A 62 2.75 3.86 2.72
N ALA A 63 2.74 3.34 3.94
CA ALA A 63 1.56 2.70 4.53
C ALA A 63 0.34 3.62 4.52
N MET A 64 0.54 4.89 4.90
CA MET A 64 -0.52 5.90 4.91
C MET A 64 -1.10 6.13 3.51
N LEU A 65 -0.26 6.22 2.48
CA LEU A 65 -0.70 6.41 1.10
C LEU A 65 -1.49 5.20 0.58
N LEU A 66 -1.06 3.97 0.92
CA LEU A 66 -1.80 2.75 0.56
C LEU A 66 -3.19 2.72 1.20
N LEU A 67 -3.30 3.11 2.48
CA LEU A 67 -4.57 3.19 3.21
C LEU A 67 -5.53 4.23 2.61
N VAL A 68 -4.97 5.37 2.17
CA VAL A 68 -5.72 6.46 1.50
C VAL A 68 -6.16 6.04 0.11
N ALA A 69 -5.29 5.40 -0.68
CA ALA A 69 -5.60 4.95 -2.02
C ALA A 69 -6.80 3.97 -2.03
N ASN A 70 -6.89 3.11 -1.03
CA ASN A 70 -7.99 2.15 -0.88
C ASN A 70 -8.18 1.24 -2.11
N ASP A 71 -7.06 0.87 -2.74
CA ASP A 71 -7.05 -0.05 -3.89
C ASP A 71 -7.16 -1.54 -3.45
N GLY A 72 -7.18 -1.80 -2.15
CA GLY A 72 -7.28 -3.13 -1.56
C GLY A 72 -6.82 -3.17 -0.10
N PRO A 73 -6.82 -4.36 0.53
CA PRO A 73 -6.20 -4.55 1.83
C PRO A 73 -4.68 -4.31 1.75
N LEU A 74 -4.07 -3.91 2.86
CA LEU A 74 -2.62 -3.85 2.96
C LEU A 74 -2.01 -5.23 2.73
N GLY A 75 -0.83 -5.26 2.12
CA GLY A 75 -0.06 -6.48 1.94
C GLY A 75 0.32 -7.15 3.27
N PRO A 76 0.58 -8.47 3.28
CA PRO A 76 0.90 -9.21 4.49
C PRO A 76 2.15 -8.70 5.23
N GLU A 77 3.06 -8.01 4.54
CA GLU A 77 4.25 -7.39 5.12
C GLU A 77 3.94 -6.30 6.15
N TRP A 78 2.77 -5.67 6.05
CA TRP A 78 2.31 -4.65 7.00
C TRP A 78 1.64 -5.26 8.23
N LYS A 79 1.37 -6.57 8.25
CA LYS A 79 0.73 -7.28 9.37
C LYS A 79 -0.50 -6.55 9.93
N ASP A 80 -1.31 -5.98 9.05
CA ASP A 80 -2.50 -5.22 9.43
C ASP A 80 -3.52 -6.12 10.16
N HIS A 81 -3.97 -5.67 11.33
CA HIS A 81 -4.97 -6.38 12.11
C HIS A 81 -5.80 -5.43 13.00
N PRO A 82 -7.05 -5.80 13.34
CA PRO A 82 -7.85 -5.02 14.27
C PRO A 82 -7.27 -5.08 15.68
N LEU A 83 -7.30 -3.95 16.38
CA LEU A 83 -6.95 -3.88 17.79
C LEU A 83 -8.09 -4.40 18.66
N THR A 84 -7.76 -5.21 19.66
CA THR A 84 -8.74 -5.84 20.55
C THR A 84 -8.54 -5.33 21.99
N GLY A 85 -9.40 -4.43 22.45
CA GLY A 85 -9.49 -4.06 23.86
C GLY A 85 -9.56 -2.56 24.16
N GLY A 86 -10.20 -2.20 25.27
CA GLY A 86 -10.25 -0.85 25.83
C GLY A 86 -10.70 0.23 24.83
N ASP A 87 -10.00 1.36 24.86
CA ASP A 87 -10.25 2.52 23.99
C ASP A 87 -9.88 2.27 22.51
N TRP A 88 -9.24 1.14 22.21
CA TRP A 88 -8.80 0.77 20.87
C TRP A 88 -9.84 -0.01 20.07
N ILE A 89 -11.02 -0.26 20.63
CA ILE A 89 -12.13 -0.90 19.90
C ILE A 89 -12.45 -0.10 18.63
N GLY A 90 -12.49 -0.80 17.49
CA GLY A 90 -12.74 -0.20 16.18
C GLY A 90 -11.52 0.45 15.52
N HIS A 91 -10.35 0.35 16.14
CA HIS A 91 -9.07 0.73 15.54
C HIS A 91 -8.38 -0.49 14.93
N ARG A 92 -7.41 -0.22 14.07
CA ARG A 92 -6.51 -1.19 13.46
C ARG A 92 -5.08 -0.76 13.69
N GLU A 93 -4.17 -1.71 13.68
CA GLU A 93 -2.75 -1.43 13.64
C GLU A 93 -2.07 -2.16 12.49
N CYS A 94 -1.00 -1.56 11.96
CA CYS A 94 -0.08 -2.20 11.05
C CYS A 94 1.37 -1.93 11.46
N HIS A 95 2.25 -2.87 11.15
CA HIS A 95 3.69 -2.79 11.37
C HIS A 95 4.35 -2.07 10.21
N ILE A 96 5.01 -0.95 10.53
CA ILE A 96 5.88 -0.23 9.59
C ILE A 96 7.25 -0.91 9.54
N GLY A 97 7.75 -1.45 10.66
CA GLY A 97 8.98 -2.21 10.70
C GLY A 97 9.43 -2.53 12.12
N GLY A 98 9.74 -3.79 12.40
CA GLY A 98 10.04 -4.23 13.77
C GLY A 98 8.90 -3.89 14.73
N ASP A 99 9.21 -3.13 15.76
CA ASP A 99 8.27 -2.62 16.77
C ASP A 99 7.65 -1.27 16.40
N PHE A 100 7.90 -0.72 15.21
CA PHE A 100 7.30 0.55 14.78
C PHE A 100 5.92 0.32 14.18
N LEU A 101 4.90 0.89 14.81
CA LEU A 101 3.48 0.66 14.51
C LEU A 101 2.79 1.94 14.05
N LEU A 102 1.77 1.77 13.21
CA LEU A 102 0.76 2.77 12.88
C LEU A 102 -0.61 2.28 13.34
N ALA A 103 -1.22 3.01 14.27
CA ALA A 103 -2.61 2.79 14.68
C ALA A 103 -3.53 3.78 13.96
N TYR A 104 -4.61 3.26 13.38
CA TYR A 104 -5.54 4.03 12.55
C TYR A 104 -6.98 3.53 12.71
N LYS A 105 -7.93 4.34 12.22
CA LYS A 105 -9.35 4.01 12.19
C LYS A 105 -9.88 4.15 10.76
N LEU A 106 -10.70 3.20 10.33
CA LEU A 106 -11.43 3.27 9.07
C LEU A 106 -12.90 3.59 9.31
N ILE A 107 -13.43 4.50 8.51
CA ILE A 107 -14.82 4.94 8.51
C ILE A 107 -15.32 4.74 7.07
N ASP A 108 -15.87 3.55 6.80
CA ASP A 108 -16.28 3.13 5.45
C ASP A 108 -17.82 3.22 5.24
N ASP A 109 -18.54 3.87 6.16
CA ASP A 109 -19.99 4.11 6.11
C ASP A 109 -20.39 5.20 5.10
N CYS A 110 -19.44 6.04 4.69
CA CYS A 110 -19.59 7.08 3.68
C CYS A 110 -18.75 6.78 2.42
N LYS A 111 -19.13 7.38 1.28
CA LYS A 111 -18.35 7.31 0.02
C LYS A 111 -17.91 8.71 -0.42
N PRO A 112 -16.61 8.98 -0.57
CA PRO A 112 -15.49 8.07 -0.29
C PRO A 112 -15.36 7.83 1.22
N GLY A 113 -14.88 6.65 1.63
CA GLY A 113 -14.61 6.36 3.04
C GLY A 113 -13.52 7.29 3.60
N GLN A 114 -13.25 7.20 4.90
CA GLN A 114 -12.25 8.00 5.57
C GLN A 114 -11.27 7.12 6.37
N VAL A 115 -10.00 7.51 6.37
CA VAL A 115 -8.97 6.99 7.27
C VAL A 115 -8.54 8.08 8.24
N ILE A 116 -8.52 7.77 9.53
CA ILE A 116 -8.00 8.63 10.58
C ILE A 116 -6.71 8.01 11.12
N PHE A 117 -5.60 8.70 10.98
CA PHE A 117 -4.32 8.30 11.58
C PHE A 117 -4.27 8.75 13.04
N VAL A 118 -4.17 7.80 13.98
CA VAL A 118 -4.46 8.04 15.40
C VAL A 118 -3.19 8.15 16.24
N ARG A 119 -2.26 7.20 16.10
CA ARG A 119 -0.96 7.16 16.78
C ARG A 119 0.08 6.48 15.90
N ALA A 120 1.35 6.82 16.11
CA ALA A 120 2.48 6.05 15.60
C ALA A 120 3.58 5.98 16.66
N GLY A 121 4.29 4.87 16.73
CA GLY A 121 5.30 4.66 17.77
C GLY A 121 5.57 3.19 18.04
N THR A 122 6.23 2.90 19.15
CA THR A 122 6.47 1.52 19.58
C THR A 122 5.27 0.90 20.28
N HIS A 123 5.22 -0.42 20.43
CA HIS A 123 4.13 -1.08 21.16
C HIS A 123 4.01 -0.54 22.61
N SER A 124 5.14 -0.34 23.30
CA SER A 124 5.15 0.28 24.63
C SER A 124 4.65 1.73 24.65
N GLU A 125 4.90 2.52 23.60
CA GLU A 125 4.43 3.91 23.52
C GLU A 125 2.92 4.02 23.23
N LEU A 126 2.35 3.01 22.59
CA LEU A 126 0.95 2.98 22.16
C LEU A 126 0.04 2.29 23.18
N PHE A 127 0.52 1.23 23.83
CA PHE A 127 -0.30 0.33 24.65
C PHE A 127 0.28 0.05 26.04
N GLY A 128 1.45 0.60 26.37
CA GLY A 128 2.10 0.48 27.67
C GLY A 128 1.60 1.47 28.72
#